data_AF-A0A950GDB2-F1
#
_entry.id   AF-A0A950GDB2-F1
#
_cell.length_a   1.000
_cell.length_b   1.000
_cell.length_c   1.000
_cell.angle_alpha   90.00
_cell.angle_beta   90.00
_cell.angle_gamma   90.00
#
_symmetry.space_group_name_H-M   'P 1'
#
loop_
_entity.id
_entity.type
_entity.pdbx_description
1 polymer ?
#
loop_
_entity_poly.entity_id
_entity_poly.type
_entity_poly.pdbx_seq_one_letter_code
_entity_poly.pdbx_strand_id
1 'polypeptide(L)'
;MRSRPRIRPATVFRNGIGMTWTAILARALSVIALGLTVFAATVSAHAEDTIKIAYTDPMSGPFAQVGQQTLQQMQYVLTDINAKGGALGRKFELVVFD
;
A
#
# COMPACT_ATOMS: atom_id res chain seq x y z
N MET A 1 73.17 -18.14 -42.95
CA MET A 1 72.39 -17.37 -41.95
C MET A 1 71.34 -16.53 -42.69
N ARG A 2 70.18 -17.11 -43.04
CA ARG A 2 68.83 -16.85 -42.47
C ARG A 2 68.59 -15.46 -41.85
N SER A 3 67.69 -14.71 -42.46
CA SER A 3 66.72 -13.88 -41.73
C SER A 3 65.35 -14.01 -42.41
N ARG A 4 64.46 -14.81 -41.81
CA ARG A 4 63.07 -14.95 -42.27
C ARG A 4 62.28 -13.68 -41.94
N PRO A 5 61.35 -13.23 -42.79
CA PRO A 5 60.49 -12.09 -42.49
C PRO A 5 59.56 -12.43 -41.31
N ARG A 6 59.49 -11.51 -40.35
CA ARG A 6 58.72 -11.65 -39.11
C ARG A 6 57.27 -11.21 -39.37
N ILE A 7 56.36 -12.17 -39.57
CA ILE A 7 54.93 -11.91 -39.68
C ILE A 7 54.42 -11.48 -38.29
N ARG A 8 53.84 -10.28 -38.17
CA ARG A 8 53.22 -9.81 -36.93
C ARG A 8 51.84 -10.47 -36.79
N PRO A 9 51.47 -11.04 -35.63
CA PRO A 9 50.12 -11.58 -35.45
C PRO A 9 49.11 -10.44 -35.52
N ALA A 10 48.04 -10.65 -36.30
CA ALA A 10 46.91 -9.74 -36.34
C ALA A 10 46.36 -9.56 -34.92
N THR A 11 46.21 -8.30 -34.51
CA THR A 11 45.56 -7.93 -33.26
C THR A 11 44.13 -8.47 -33.31
N VAL A 12 43.86 -9.52 -32.52
CA VAL A 12 42.51 -10.05 -32.35
C VAL A 12 41.67 -8.96 -31.70
N PHE A 13 40.80 -8.33 -32.49
CA PHE A 13 39.80 -7.39 -32.00
C PHE A 13 38.83 -8.19 -31.12
N ARG A 14 38.96 -8.05 -29.79
CA ARG A 14 38.07 -8.69 -28.83
C ARG A 14 36.71 -7.96 -28.88
N ASN A 15 35.75 -8.56 -29.60
CA ASN A 15 34.38 -8.08 -29.72
C ASN A 15 33.77 -7.73 -28.34
N GLY A 16 33.53 -6.44 -28.10
CA GLY A 16 32.96 -5.88 -26.87
C GLY A 16 31.43 -5.99 -26.81
N ILE A 17 30.87 -7.18 -26.99
CA ILE A 17 29.40 -7.39 -27.08
C ILE A 17 28.83 -8.11 -25.83
N GLY A 18 29.69 -8.56 -24.89
CA GLY A 18 29.25 -9.37 -23.73
C GLY A 18 28.84 -8.61 -22.46
N MET A 19 29.11 -7.31 -22.35
CA MET A 19 29.01 -6.57 -21.07
C MET A 19 27.68 -5.80 -20.88
N THR A 20 26.85 -5.65 -21.91
CA THR A 20 25.74 -4.69 -21.91
C THR A 20 24.41 -5.27 -21.43
N TRP A 21 24.13 -6.56 -21.68
CA TRP A 21 22.82 -7.17 -21.39
C TRP A 21 22.58 -7.46 -19.90
N THR A 22 23.60 -7.94 -19.20
CA THR A 22 23.53 -8.17 -17.74
C THR A 22 23.32 -6.86 -16.98
N ALA A 23 23.97 -5.78 -17.42
CA ALA A 23 23.80 -4.45 -16.84
C ALA A 23 22.39 -3.86 -17.11
N ILE A 24 21.81 -4.11 -18.29
CA ILE A 24 20.44 -3.69 -18.62
C ILE A 24 19.42 -4.43 -17.73
N LEU A 25 19.57 -5.74 -17.56
CA LEU A 25 18.67 -6.55 -16.73
C LEU A 25 18.75 -6.16 -15.24
N ALA A 26 19.96 -5.95 -14.72
CA ALA A 26 20.14 -5.51 -13.34
C ALA A 26 19.50 -4.14 -13.08
N ARG A 27 19.60 -3.20 -14.03
CA ARG A 27 18.94 -1.89 -13.94
C ARG A 27 17.43 -1.98 -14.01
N ALA A 28 16.88 -2.83 -14.90
CA ALA A 28 15.44 -3.04 -15.00
C ALA A 28 14.86 -3.59 -13.68
N LEU A 29 15.53 -4.58 -13.06
CA LEU A 29 15.18 -5.11 -11.75
C LEU A 29 15.23 -4.04 -10.66
N SER A 30 16.27 -3.19 -10.66
CA SER A 30 16.41 -2.10 -9.69
C SER A 30 15.28 -1.08 -9.80
N VAL A 31 14.88 -0.72 -11.03
CA VAL A 31 13.77 0.21 -11.28
C VAL A 31 12.43 -0.38 -10.86
N ILE A 32 12.19 -1.67 -11.11
CA ILE A 32 10.98 -2.38 -10.68
C ILE A 32 10.90 -2.42 -9.15
N ALA A 33 12.01 -2.75 -8.47
CA ALA A 33 12.06 -2.77 -7.01
C ALA A 33 11.81 -1.39 -6.40
N LEU A 34 12.36 -0.33 -7.00
CA LEU A 34 12.11 1.05 -6.57
C LEU A 34 10.64 1.46 -6.83
N GLY A 35 10.07 1.06 -7.97
CA GLY A 35 8.67 1.30 -8.29
C GLY A 35 7.70 0.61 -7.31
N LEU A 36 7.98 -0.64 -6.95
CA LEU A 36 7.20 -1.41 -5.97
C LEU A 36 7.24 -0.78 -4.58
N THR A 37 8.40 -0.29 -4.13
CA THR A 37 8.53 0.35 -2.81
C THR A 37 7.79 1.69 -2.74
N VAL A 38 7.87 2.50 -3.80
CA VAL A 38 7.08 3.75 -3.90
C VAL A 38 5.58 3.47 -3.94
N PHE A 39 5.15 2.47 -4.73
CA PHE A 39 3.74 2.09 -4.80
C PHE A 39 3.22 1.59 -3.45
N ALA A 40 3.97 0.72 -2.76
CA ALA A 40 3.60 0.23 -1.43
C ALA A 40 3.46 1.37 -0.40
N ALA A 41 4.34 2.38 -0.45
CA ALA A 41 4.29 3.55 0.43
C ALA A 41 3.04 4.42 0.20
N THR A 42 2.49 4.47 -1.03
CA THR A 42 1.23 5.20 -1.31
C THR A 42 -0.01 4.51 -0.76
N VAL A 43 0.00 3.18 -0.62
CA VAL A 43 -1.12 2.42 -0.05
C VAL A 43 -1.20 2.59 1.47
N SER A 44 -0.06 2.85 2.13
CA SER A 44 0.01 2.99 3.60
C SER A 44 -0.53 4.33 4.11
N ALA A 45 -0.77 5.31 3.23
CA ALA A 45 -1.16 6.67 3.63
C ALA A 45 -2.66 6.84 3.92
N HIS A 46 -3.49 5.80 3.70
CA HIS A 46 -4.85 5.75 4.24
C HIS A 46 -4.79 5.27 5.69
N ALA A 47 -4.25 6.11 6.58
CA ALA A 47 -4.51 5.95 8.01
C ALA A 47 -6.04 5.95 8.19
N GLU A 48 -6.54 4.89 8.82
CA GLU A 48 -7.95 4.57 8.99
C GLU A 48 -8.62 5.53 9.99
N ASP A 49 -8.82 6.80 9.59
CA ASP A 49 -9.59 7.74 10.41
C ASP A 49 -11.04 7.24 10.49
N THR A 50 -11.45 6.74 11.66
CA THR A 50 -12.82 6.32 11.90
C THR A 50 -13.77 7.52 11.80
N ILE A 51 -14.94 7.30 11.22
CA ILE A 51 -16.02 8.30 11.19
C ILE A 51 -16.74 8.23 12.53
N LYS A 52 -16.51 9.23 13.38
CA LYS A 52 -17.16 9.31 14.70
C LYS A 52 -18.55 9.91 14.59
N ILE A 53 -19.54 9.23 15.14
CA ILE A 53 -20.93 9.67 15.24
C ILE A 53 -21.24 9.89 16.72
N ALA A 54 -21.58 11.13 17.09
CA ALA A 54 -22.07 11.43 18.42
C ALA A 54 -23.51 10.91 18.58
N TYR A 55 -23.75 10.20 19.67
CA TYR A 55 -25.06 9.71 20.07
C TYR A 55 -25.48 10.42 21.36
N THR A 56 -26.58 11.17 21.30
CA THR A 56 -26.98 12.16 22.32
C THR A 56 -28.41 11.96 22.82
N ASP A 57 -28.94 10.75 22.72
CA ASP A 57 -30.26 10.43 23.29
C ASP A 57 -30.15 10.27 24.82
N PRO A 58 -31.24 10.45 25.57
CA PRO A 58 -31.22 10.32 27.02
C PRO A 58 -30.87 8.88 27.43
N MET A 59 -29.74 8.70 28.12
CA MET A 59 -29.34 7.42 28.72
C MET A 59 -29.79 7.32 30.18
N SER A 60 -30.31 8.42 30.73
CA SER A 60 -30.86 8.54 32.08
C SER A 60 -32.29 9.15 32.09
N GLY A 61 -32.92 9.12 33.26
CA GLY A 61 -34.27 9.67 33.46
C GLY A 61 -35.41 8.82 32.84
N PRO A 62 -36.64 9.38 32.75
CA PRO A 62 -37.84 8.64 32.35
C PRO A 62 -37.79 8.05 30.94
N PHE A 63 -36.90 8.54 30.08
CA PHE A 63 -36.77 8.14 28.69
C PHE A 63 -35.52 7.28 28.41
N ALA A 64 -34.76 6.91 29.45
CA ALA A 64 -33.54 6.10 29.34
C ALA A 64 -33.75 4.80 28.54
N GLN A 65 -34.89 4.15 28.73
CA GLN A 65 -35.20 2.90 28.03
C GLN A 65 -35.26 3.10 26.51
N VAL A 66 -35.86 4.19 26.05
CA VAL A 66 -35.98 4.49 24.62
C VAL A 66 -34.59 4.77 24.05
N GLY A 67 -33.79 5.60 24.71
CA GLY A 67 -32.42 5.86 24.29
C GLY A 67 -31.59 4.57 24.25
N GLN A 68 -31.63 3.71 25.27
CA GLN A 68 -30.88 2.45 25.26
C GLN A 68 -31.30 1.52 24.11
N GLN A 69 -32.59 1.47 23.78
CA GLN A 69 -33.09 0.69 22.64
C GLN A 69 -32.58 1.25 21.30
N THR A 70 -32.62 2.56 21.11
CA THR A 70 -32.12 3.22 19.90
C THR A 70 -30.59 3.07 19.78
N LEU A 71 -29.85 3.16 20.88
CA LEU A 71 -28.42 2.90 20.93
C LEU A 71 -28.09 1.48 20.41
N GLN A 72 -28.80 0.46 20.87
CA GLN A 72 -28.61 -0.92 20.42
C GLN A 72 -28.92 -1.08 18.92
N GLN A 73 -29.97 -0.43 18.44
CA GLN A 73 -30.32 -0.44 17.01
C GLN A 73 -29.22 0.22 16.16
N MET A 74 -28.69 1.36 16.58
CA MET A 74 -27.59 2.04 15.90
C MET A 74 -26.32 1.20 15.88
N GLN A 75 -25.97 0.56 17.00
CA GLN A 75 -24.82 -0.35 17.06
C GLN A 75 -24.96 -1.52 16.10
N TYR A 76 -26.15 -2.13 16.01
CA TYR A 76 -26.42 -3.22 15.08
C TYR A 76 -26.24 -2.79 13.61
N VAL A 77 -26.84 -1.65 13.23
CA VAL A 77 -26.74 -1.11 11.87
C VAL A 77 -25.30 -0.75 11.51
N LEU A 78 -24.59 -0.06 12.40
CA LEU A 78 -23.19 0.31 12.15
C LEU A 78 -22.26 -0.89 12.10
N THR A 79 -22.55 -1.95 12.87
CA THR A 79 -21.80 -3.21 12.79
C THR A 79 -21.92 -3.84 11.40
N ASP A 80 -23.13 -3.93 10.85
CA ASP A 80 -23.36 -4.46 9.49
C ASP A 80 -22.69 -3.59 8.41
N ILE A 81 -22.80 -2.27 8.51
CA ILE A 81 -22.16 -1.33 7.57
C ILE A 81 -20.64 -1.46 7.65
N ASN A 82 -20.08 -1.54 8.86
CA ASN A 82 -18.66 -1.73 9.07
C ASN A 82 -18.18 -3.08 8.52
N ALA A 83 -18.95 -4.16 8.69
CA ALA A 83 -18.62 -5.45 8.08
C ALA A 83 -18.55 -5.37 6.54
N LYS A 84 -19.36 -4.51 5.92
CA LYS A 84 -19.39 -4.25 4.47
C LYS A 84 -18.33 -3.26 3.96
N GLY A 85 -17.41 -2.83 4.82
CA GLY A 85 -16.33 -1.92 4.42
C GLY A 85 -16.50 -0.48 4.92
N GLY A 86 -17.60 -0.16 5.60
CA GLY A 86 -17.87 1.19 6.09
C GLY A 86 -18.25 2.15 4.96
N ALA A 87 -17.98 3.45 5.15
CA ALA A 87 -18.21 4.48 4.15
C ALA A 87 -16.90 5.09 3.69
N LEU A 88 -16.69 5.17 2.37
CA LEU A 88 -15.44 5.68 1.77
C LEU A 88 -14.19 4.93 2.27
N GLY A 89 -14.33 3.64 2.58
CA GLY A 89 -13.25 2.81 3.15
C GLY A 89 -12.98 3.03 4.64
N ARG A 90 -13.82 3.80 5.35
CA ARG A 90 -13.65 4.14 6.77
C ARG A 90 -14.77 3.54 7.61
N LYS A 91 -14.43 2.97 8.76
CA LYS A 91 -15.40 2.42 9.72
C LYS A 91 -16.06 3.54 10.52
N PHE A 92 -17.29 3.28 10.97
CA PHE A 92 -18.01 4.13 11.91
C PHE A 92 -17.72 3.74 13.35
N GLU A 93 -17.64 4.74 14.22
CA GLU A 93 -17.52 4.60 15.66
C GLU A 93 -18.62 5.45 16.31
N LEU A 94 -19.44 4.83 17.16
CA LEU A 94 -20.49 5.54 17.89
C LEU A 94 -19.94 6.03 19.23
N VAL A 95 -20.04 7.32 19.50
CA VAL A 95 -19.58 7.96 20.74
C VAL A 95 -20.80 8.42 21.53
N VAL A 96 -21.03 7.80 22.68
CA VAL A 96 -22.22 8.03 23.51
C VAL A 96 -21.97 9.19 24.49
N PHE A 97 -22.94 10.09 24.57
CA PHE A 97 -23.00 11.19 25.53
C PHE A 97 -24.38 11.16 26.22
N ASP A 98 -24.40 11.35 27.54
CA ASP A 98 -25.60 11.52 28.37
C ASP A 98 -25.62 12.93 28.97
#